data_AF-A0A6C1BR88-F1
#
_entry.id   AF-A0A6C1BR88-F1
#
_cell.length_a   1.000
_cell.length_b   1.000
_cell.length_c   1.000
_cell.angle_alpha   90.00
_cell.angle_beta   90.00
_cell.angle_gamma   90.00
#
_symmetry.space_group_name_H-M   'P 1'
#
loop_
_entity.id
_entity.type
_entity.pdbx_description
1 polymer ?
#
loop_
_entity_poly.entity_id
_entity_poly.type
_entity_poly.pdbx_seq_one_letter_code
_entity_poly.pdbx_strand_id
1 'polypeptide(L)'
;MRHETILKRLTEILQEKNGKRAKEKLIRLVEELSAYLQRQEEKKARYGKAIQHLMGWYLQLWEGNPPEKVGRANWQDIVGKILRELIIIYEQNSLGVDDLKKDYEDFLKLREGWLKGDGSISRFKAVLPNLKQTKGSKWVSPENARGIDKYLWEEGDDELPF
;
A
#
# COMPACT_ATOMS: atom_id res chain seq x y z
N MET A 1 -9.15 -7.44 4.56
CA MET A 1 -10.57 -7.52 4.13
C MET A 1 -11.21 -6.18 4.49
N ARG A 2 -12.04 -5.56 3.64
CA ARG A 2 -12.67 -4.26 4.00
C ARG A 2 -13.72 -4.49 5.10
N HIS A 3 -13.87 -3.54 6.03
CA HIS A 3 -14.81 -3.65 7.14
C HIS A 3 -16.27 -3.80 6.66
N GLU A 4 -16.66 -3.12 5.58
CA GLU A 4 -17.98 -3.25 4.94
C GLU A 4 -18.28 -4.69 4.51
N THR A 5 -17.27 -5.38 3.96
CA THR A 5 -17.43 -6.78 3.51
C THR A 5 -17.63 -7.72 4.69
N ILE A 6 -16.93 -7.47 5.80
CA ILE A 6 -17.08 -8.25 7.04
C ILE A 6 -18.48 -8.02 7.60
N LEU A 7 -18.91 -6.76 7.70
CA LEU A 7 -20.22 -6.39 8.22
C LEU A 7 -21.34 -7.02 7.38
N LYS A 8 -21.26 -6.92 6.05
CA LYS A 8 -22.24 -7.56 5.14
C LYS A 8 -22.36 -9.06 5.38
N ARG A 9 -21.23 -9.76 5.50
CA ARG A 9 -21.20 -11.21 5.74
C ARG A 9 -21.75 -11.58 7.12
N LEU A 10 -21.47 -10.78 8.15
CA LEU A 10 -22.06 -10.98 9.49
C LEU A 10 -23.57 -10.77 9.47
N THR A 11 -24.06 -9.75 8.76
CA THR A 11 -25.51 -9.53 8.57
C THR A 11 -26.18 -10.69 7.84
N GLU A 12 -25.54 -11.24 6.79
CA GLU A 12 -26.02 -12.44 6.09
C GLU A 12 -26.06 -13.68 6.99
N ILE A 13 -25.11 -13.81 7.93
CA ILE A 13 -25.10 -14.89 8.93
C ILE A 13 -26.23 -14.69 9.94
N LEU A 14 -26.48 -13.46 10.40
CA LEU A 14 -27.56 -13.15 11.33
C LEU A 14 -28.95 -13.41 10.75
N GLN A 15 -29.12 -13.26 9.43
CA GLN A 15 -30.38 -13.53 8.74
C GLN A 15 -30.60 -15.01 8.41
N GLU A 16 -29.59 -15.87 8.62
CA GLU A 16 -29.69 -17.29 8.33
C GLU A 16 -30.59 -18.01 9.34
N LYS A 17 -31.71 -18.55 8.85
CA LYS A 17 -32.71 -19.24 9.69
C LYS A 17 -32.25 -20.62 10.15
N ASN A 18 -31.29 -21.22 9.47
CA ASN A 18 -30.72 -22.52 9.83
C ASN A 18 -29.48 -22.33 10.73
N GLY A 19 -29.62 -22.58 12.03
CA GLY A 19 -28.54 -22.39 13.01
C GLY A 19 -27.26 -23.20 12.71
N LYS A 20 -27.38 -24.40 12.12
CA LYS A 20 -26.20 -25.19 11.72
C LYS A 20 -25.44 -24.52 10.57
N ARG A 21 -26.18 -24.02 9.57
CA ARG A 21 -25.62 -23.30 8.42
C ARG A 21 -25.04 -21.93 8.82
N ALA A 22 -25.68 -21.24 9.75
CA ALA A 22 -25.19 -19.98 10.33
C ALA A 22 -23.85 -20.21 11.03
N LYS A 23 -23.75 -21.26 11.86
CA LYS A 23 -22.51 -21.65 12.54
C LYS A 23 -21.38 -22.00 11.56
N GLU A 24 -21.67 -22.76 10.51
CA GLU A 24 -20.68 -23.11 9.47
C GLU A 24 -20.15 -21.86 8.74
N LYS A 25 -21.04 -20.93 8.35
CA LYS A 25 -20.66 -19.66 7.72
C LYS A 25 -19.80 -18.80 8.66
N LEU A 26 -20.15 -18.76 9.95
CA LEU A 26 -19.38 -18.01 10.95
C LEU A 26 -17.98 -18.60 11.14
N ILE A 27 -17.85 -19.92 11.23
CA ILE A 27 -16.54 -20.60 11.35
C ILE A 27 -15.65 -20.25 10.15
N ARG A 28 -16.18 -20.35 8.92
CA ARG A 28 -15.43 -19.98 7.72
C ARG A 28 -14.98 -18.52 7.73
N LEU A 29 -15.85 -17.60 8.15
CA LEU A 29 -15.49 -16.18 8.26
C LEU A 29 -14.36 -15.97 9.28
N VAL A 30 -14.40 -16.65 10.43
CA VAL A 30 -13.35 -16.58 11.46
C VAL A 30 -12.03 -17.17 10.95
N GLU A 31 -12.05 -18.28 10.22
CA GLU A 31 -10.86 -18.88 9.61
C GLU A 31 -10.23 -17.93 8.58
N GLU A 32 -11.04 -17.33 7.71
CA GLU A 32 -10.57 -16.35 6.73
C GLU A 32 -9.95 -15.11 7.38
N LEU A 33 -10.56 -14.60 8.46
CA LEU A 33 -10.05 -13.46 9.22
C LEU A 33 -8.76 -13.81 9.97
N SER A 34 -8.69 -14.99 10.58
CA SER A 34 -7.49 -15.48 11.26
C SER A 34 -6.31 -15.62 10.28
N ALA A 35 -6.56 -16.24 9.12
CA ALA A 35 -5.55 -16.34 8.05
C ALA A 35 -5.17 -14.97 7.47
N TYR A 36 -6.08 -14.00 7.47
CA TYR A 36 -5.76 -12.62 7.08
C TYR A 36 -4.85 -11.95 8.12
N LEU A 37 -5.16 -12.07 9.41
CA LEU A 37 -4.36 -11.51 10.50
C LEU A 37 -2.96 -12.11 10.54
N GLN A 38 -2.86 -13.44 10.45
CA GLN A 38 -1.58 -14.14 10.40
C GLN A 38 -0.71 -13.65 9.22
N ARG A 39 -1.29 -13.52 8.03
CA ARG A 39 -0.56 -12.95 6.87
C ARG A 39 -0.13 -11.50 7.09
N GLN A 40 -0.91 -10.70 7.81
CA GLN A 40 -0.52 -9.33 8.16
C GLN A 40 0.63 -9.32 9.18
N GLU A 41 0.61 -10.22 10.14
CA GLU A 41 1.64 -10.36 11.16
C GLU A 41 2.96 -10.89 10.58
N GLU A 42 2.92 -11.90 9.72
CA GLU A 42 4.07 -12.38 8.96
C GLU A 42 4.67 -11.28 8.08
N LYS A 43 3.83 -10.47 7.42
CA LYS A 43 4.29 -9.29 6.68
C LYS A 43 4.94 -8.25 7.59
N LYS A 44 4.39 -7.98 8.77
CA LYS A 44 4.99 -7.07 9.75
C LYS A 44 6.33 -7.59 10.25
N ALA A 45 6.43 -8.89 10.56
CA ALA A 45 7.66 -9.52 11.01
C ALA A 45 8.75 -9.51 9.92
N ARG A 46 8.38 -9.85 8.68
CA ARG A 46 9.31 -9.93 7.54
C ARG A 46 9.88 -8.57 7.14
N TYR A 47 9.03 -7.55 7.08
CA TYR A 47 9.43 -6.24 6.54
C TYR A 47 9.64 -5.16 7.61
N GLY A 48 9.32 -5.42 8.87
CA GLY A 48 9.33 -4.41 9.94
C GLY A 48 10.67 -3.70 10.09
N LYS A 49 11.78 -4.45 10.16
CA LYS A 49 13.13 -3.87 10.22
C LYS A 49 13.47 -3.10 8.94
N ALA A 50 13.24 -3.68 7.77
CA ALA A 50 13.54 -3.05 6.49
C ALA A 50 12.78 -1.71 6.32
N ILE A 51 11.51 -1.66 6.73
CA ILE A 51 10.68 -0.44 6.73
C ILE A 51 11.24 0.58 7.72
N GLN A 52 11.63 0.19 8.93
CA GLN A 52 12.22 1.11 9.91
C GLN A 52 13.52 1.74 9.37
N HIS A 53 14.40 0.92 8.78
CA HIS A 53 15.63 1.40 8.17
C HIS A 53 15.37 2.33 6.98
N LEU A 54 14.42 1.98 6.10
CA LEU A 54 14.02 2.82 4.96
C LEU A 54 13.35 4.12 5.41
N MET A 55 12.51 4.08 6.44
CA MET A 55 11.91 5.28 7.02
C MET A 55 13.00 6.21 7.57
N GLY A 56 13.98 5.68 8.30
CA GLY A 56 15.11 6.45 8.81
C GLY A 56 15.90 7.12 7.68
N TRP A 57 16.26 6.36 6.64
CA TRP A 57 16.94 6.89 5.45
C TRP A 57 16.10 7.96 4.74
N TYR A 58 14.80 7.72 4.57
CA TYR A 58 13.89 8.65 3.92
C TYR A 58 13.80 9.99 4.67
N LEU A 59 13.72 9.94 6.00
CA LEU A 59 13.72 11.13 6.83
C LEU A 59 15.05 11.88 6.79
N GLN A 60 16.17 11.16 6.70
CA GLN A 60 17.50 11.77 6.54
C GLN A 60 17.61 12.52 5.22
N LEU A 61 17.09 11.96 4.12
CA LEU A 61 17.08 12.62 2.81
C LEU A 61 16.34 13.97 2.82
N TRP A 62 15.31 14.09 3.65
CA TRP A 62 14.46 15.27 3.74
C TRP A 62 14.69 16.11 5.01
N GLU A 63 15.80 15.89 5.72
CA GLU A 63 16.13 16.61 6.96
C GLU A 63 14.98 16.62 7.99
N GLY A 64 14.23 15.53 8.07
CA GLY A 64 13.08 15.37 8.97
C GLY A 64 11.80 16.12 8.54
N ASN A 65 11.79 16.70 7.34
CA ASN A 65 10.65 17.42 6.76
C ASN A 65 10.27 16.83 5.38
N PRO A 66 9.82 15.57 5.32
CA PRO A 66 9.36 14.99 4.06
C PRO A 66 8.09 15.68 3.55
N PRO A 67 7.84 15.66 2.22
CA PRO A 67 6.66 16.29 1.62
C PRO A 67 5.31 15.83 2.24
N GLU A 68 5.20 14.57 2.64
CA GLU A 68 3.97 13.99 3.22
C GLU A 68 3.60 14.58 4.58
N LYS A 69 4.55 15.23 5.28
CA LYS A 69 4.31 15.88 6.58
C LYS A 69 3.40 17.09 6.45
N VAL A 70 3.33 17.70 5.26
CA VAL A 70 2.52 18.90 5.03
C VAL A 70 1.03 18.53 5.08
N GLY A 71 0.31 19.06 6.07
CA GLY A 71 -1.15 18.97 6.17
C GLY A 71 -1.72 17.61 6.63
N ARG A 72 -0.90 16.64 7.05
CA ARG A 72 -1.39 15.31 7.48
C ARG A 72 -0.78 14.88 8.82
N ALA A 73 -1.60 14.55 9.82
CA ALA A 73 -1.13 14.12 11.13
C ALA A 73 -0.53 12.69 11.14
N ASN A 74 -1.04 11.79 10.29
CA ASN A 74 -0.65 10.37 10.23
C ASN A 74 0.27 10.07 9.04
N TRP A 75 1.12 11.02 8.66
CA TRP A 75 1.97 10.90 7.47
C TRP A 75 2.97 9.74 7.57
N GLN A 76 3.45 9.42 8.78
CA GLN A 76 4.37 8.29 9.02
C GLN A 76 3.73 6.96 8.64
N ASP A 77 2.44 6.76 8.90
CA ASP A 77 1.72 5.55 8.54
C ASP A 77 1.56 5.41 7.02
N ILE A 78 1.31 6.53 6.35
CA ILE A 78 1.21 6.61 4.89
C ILE A 78 2.55 6.23 4.25
N VAL A 79 3.64 6.88 4.69
CA VAL A 79 5.00 6.60 4.21
C VAL A 79 5.37 5.15 4.51
N GLY A 80 5.11 4.66 5.72
CA GLY A 80 5.41 3.27 6.11
C GLY A 80 4.67 2.23 5.25
N LYS A 81 3.41 2.51 4.89
CA LYS A 81 2.64 1.69 3.96
C LYS A 81 3.25 1.71 2.55
N ILE A 82 3.60 2.89 2.04
CA ILE A 82 4.18 3.02 0.70
C ILE A 82 5.54 2.33 0.61
N LEU A 83 6.41 2.53 1.61
CA LEU A 83 7.72 1.86 1.67
C LEU A 83 7.57 0.34 1.67
N ARG A 84 6.60 -0.21 2.41
CA ARG A 84 6.31 -1.64 2.38
C ARG A 84 5.91 -2.11 0.98
N GLU A 85 5.02 -1.38 0.32
CA GLU A 85 4.58 -1.73 -1.03
C GLU A 85 5.73 -1.67 -2.03
N LEU A 86 6.59 -0.65 -1.94
CA LEU A 86 7.78 -0.54 -2.77
C LEU A 86 8.74 -1.71 -2.54
N ILE A 87 9.02 -2.10 -1.29
CA ILE A 87 9.86 -3.30 -1.01
C ILE A 87 9.30 -4.53 -1.71
N ILE A 88 7.98 -4.74 -1.63
CA ILE A 88 7.32 -5.89 -2.27
C ILE A 88 7.47 -5.81 -3.80
N ILE A 89 7.28 -4.63 -4.42
CA ILE A 89 7.45 -4.43 -5.86
C ILE A 89 8.89 -4.75 -6.28
N TYR A 90 9.88 -4.28 -5.53
CA TYR A 90 11.29 -4.51 -5.85
C TYR A 90 11.67 -5.99 -5.68
N GLU A 91 11.28 -6.65 -4.58
CA GLU A 91 11.51 -8.08 -4.38
C GLU A 91 10.92 -8.93 -5.52
N GLN A 92 9.73 -8.56 -6.02
CA GLN A 92 9.10 -9.25 -7.15
C GLN A 92 9.86 -9.12 -8.46
N ASN A 93 10.59 -8.03 -8.64
CA ASN A 93 11.46 -7.82 -9.80
C ASN A 93 12.90 -8.28 -9.52
N SER A 94 13.12 -9.09 -8.48
CA SER A 94 14.43 -9.59 -8.04
C SER A 94 15.42 -8.49 -7.66
N LEU A 95 14.91 -7.38 -7.12
CA LEU A 95 15.68 -6.23 -6.65
C LEU A 95 15.52 -6.04 -5.14
N GLY A 96 16.51 -5.38 -4.54
CA GLY A 96 16.57 -5.16 -3.10
C GLY A 96 16.22 -3.75 -2.67
N VAL A 97 16.37 -3.51 -1.36
CA VAL A 97 16.19 -2.19 -0.73
C VAL A 97 17.18 -1.16 -1.27
N ASP A 98 18.41 -1.56 -1.60
CA ASP A 98 19.42 -0.62 -2.08
C ASP A 98 19.14 -0.14 -3.51
N ASP A 99 18.58 -1.00 -4.36
CA ASP A 99 18.09 -0.61 -5.69
C ASP A 99 16.95 0.41 -5.58
N LEU A 100 16.03 0.20 -4.64
CA LEU A 100 14.93 1.12 -4.35
C LEU A 100 15.45 2.49 -3.94
N LYS A 101 16.45 2.54 -3.04
CA LYS A 101 17.05 3.80 -2.61
C LYS A 101 17.70 4.54 -3.77
N LYS A 102 18.49 3.83 -4.57
CA LYS A 102 19.17 4.39 -5.74
C LYS A 102 18.18 4.97 -6.75
N ASP A 103 17.13 4.22 -7.08
CA ASP A 103 16.10 4.69 -8.02
C ASP A 103 15.34 5.92 -7.48
N TYR A 104 15.09 5.98 -6.17
CA TYR A 104 14.46 7.15 -5.56
C TYR A 104 15.38 8.37 -5.58
N GLU A 105 16.68 8.20 -5.30
CA GLU A 105 17.66 9.28 -5.42
C GLU A 105 17.80 9.78 -6.86
N ASP A 106 17.77 8.87 -7.84
CA ASP A 106 17.77 9.22 -9.25
C ASP A 106 16.47 9.93 -9.66
N PHE A 107 15.33 9.53 -9.09
CA PHE A 107 14.06 10.25 -9.21
C PHE A 107 14.14 11.68 -8.64
N LEU A 108 14.80 11.90 -7.50
CA LEU A 108 14.98 13.23 -6.93
C LEU A 108 15.86 14.15 -7.81
N LYS A 109 16.80 13.59 -8.57
CA LYS A 109 17.66 14.32 -9.50
C LYS A 109 16.93 14.73 -10.80
N LEU A 110 15.74 14.20 -11.07
CA LEU A 110 14.95 14.61 -12.23
C LEU A 110 14.66 16.12 -12.15
N ARG A 111 14.63 16.77 -13.31
CA ARG A 111 14.17 18.17 -13.40
C ARG A 111 12.74 18.25 -12.87
N GLU A 112 12.44 19.32 -12.14
CA GLU A 112 11.08 19.61 -11.73
C GLU A 112 10.14 19.63 -12.94
N GLY A 113 9.00 18.99 -12.80
CA GLY A 113 8.07 18.76 -13.90
C GLY A 113 7.06 17.69 -13.54
N TRP A 114 6.23 17.32 -14.52
CA TRP A 114 5.10 16.40 -14.31
C TRP A 114 5.54 15.09 -13.64
N LEU A 115 6.71 14.54 -13.95
CA LEU A 115 7.19 13.30 -13.34
C LEU A 115 7.56 13.45 -11.85
N LYS A 116 8.38 14.45 -11.51
CA LYS A 116 8.92 14.64 -10.16
C LYS A 116 7.87 15.16 -9.16
N GLY A 117 6.95 16.02 -9.59
CA GLY A 117 5.96 16.62 -8.70
C GLY A 117 6.61 17.26 -7.46
N ASP A 118 6.12 16.91 -6.27
CA ASP A 118 6.62 17.32 -4.96
C ASP A 118 7.81 16.49 -4.45
N GLY A 119 8.26 15.48 -5.21
CA GLY A 119 9.32 14.55 -4.80
C GLY A 119 8.91 13.53 -3.74
N SER A 120 7.63 13.48 -3.34
CA SER A 120 7.11 12.57 -2.32
C SER A 120 7.38 11.10 -2.65
N ILE A 121 7.48 10.24 -1.62
CA ILE A 121 7.57 8.77 -1.84
C ILE A 121 6.28 8.25 -2.50
N SER A 122 5.17 8.93 -2.22
CA SER A 122 3.87 8.71 -2.88
C SER A 122 3.97 8.95 -4.38
N ARG A 123 4.55 10.09 -4.80
CA ARG A 123 4.74 10.42 -6.22
C ARG A 123 5.68 9.43 -6.88
N PHE A 124 6.80 9.10 -6.24
CA PHE A 124 7.75 8.11 -6.74
C PHE A 124 7.07 6.78 -7.06
N LYS A 125 6.31 6.21 -6.11
CA LYS A 125 5.55 4.97 -6.35
C LYS A 125 4.60 5.10 -7.55
N ALA A 126 3.90 6.23 -7.69
CA ALA A 126 2.94 6.43 -8.76
C ALA A 126 3.60 6.48 -10.15
N VAL A 127 4.78 7.09 -10.26
CA VAL A 127 5.51 7.21 -11.53
C VAL A 127 6.49 6.06 -11.80
N LEU A 128 6.71 5.17 -10.82
CA LEU A 128 7.65 4.05 -10.92
C LEU A 128 7.47 3.19 -12.19
N PRO A 129 6.25 2.81 -12.63
CA PRO A 129 6.08 2.08 -13.89
C PRO A 129 6.61 2.85 -15.11
N ASN A 130 6.43 4.17 -15.12
CA ASN A 130 6.87 5.05 -16.21
C ASN A 130 8.39 5.22 -16.18
N LEU A 131 8.99 5.36 -14.99
CA LEU A 131 10.44 5.44 -14.82
C LEU A 131 11.14 4.19 -15.35
N LYS A 132 10.51 3.02 -15.17
CA LYS A 132 11.05 1.74 -15.60
C LYS A 132 10.65 1.34 -17.03
N GLN A 133 9.88 2.18 -17.73
CA GLN A 133 9.52 2.07 -19.16
C GLN A 133 9.07 0.66 -19.61
N THR A 134 8.20 0.00 -18.84
CA THR A 134 8.02 -1.44 -19.03
C THR A 134 6.97 -1.85 -20.05
N LYS A 135 7.42 -2.57 -21.08
CA LYS A 135 6.66 -3.65 -21.73
C LYS A 135 7.06 -4.98 -21.07
N GLY A 136 6.34 -5.42 -20.02
CA GLY A 136 6.44 -6.80 -19.50
C GLY A 136 6.74 -6.98 -18.00
N SER A 137 7.47 -6.09 -17.33
CA SER A 137 7.73 -6.25 -15.87
C SER A 137 6.63 -5.64 -15.01
N LYS A 138 6.33 -6.26 -13.86
CA LYS A 138 5.28 -5.84 -12.94
C LYS A 138 5.82 -4.83 -11.91
N TRP A 139 5.94 -3.56 -12.30
CA TRP A 139 6.28 -2.45 -11.39
C TRP A 139 5.07 -1.92 -10.63
N VAL A 140 4.18 -2.84 -10.24
CA VAL A 140 2.95 -2.57 -9.53
C VAL A 140 2.81 -3.58 -8.42
N SER A 141 2.19 -3.19 -7.31
CA SER A 141 1.96 -4.09 -6.17
C SER A 141 1.24 -5.37 -6.64
N PRO A 142 1.49 -6.55 -6.04
CA PRO A 142 0.83 -7.81 -6.41
C PRO A 142 -0.69 -7.72 -6.40
N GLU A 143 -1.24 -6.90 -5.50
CA GLU A 143 -2.67 -6.64 -5.36
C GLU A 143 -3.25 -5.85 -6.55
N ASN A 144 -2.42 -5.15 -7.33
CA ASN A 144 -2.79 -4.37 -8.52
C ASN A 144 -2.45 -5.07 -9.84
N ALA A 145 -1.84 -6.26 -9.81
CA ALA A 145 -1.37 -6.95 -11.01
C ALA A 145 -2.50 -7.47 -11.94
N ARG A 146 -3.78 -7.34 -11.53
CA ARG A 146 -4.97 -7.73 -12.31
C ARG A 146 -5.51 -6.63 -13.23
N GLY A 147 -4.88 -5.45 -13.24
CA GLY A 147 -5.33 -4.31 -14.02
C GLY A 147 -6.50 -3.57 -13.36
N ILE A 148 -6.48 -2.26 -13.55
CA ILE A 148 -7.50 -1.25 -13.19
C ILE A 148 -7.28 -0.58 -11.81
N ASP A 149 -6.81 0.66 -11.90
CA ASP A 149 -7.22 1.84 -11.13
C ASP A 149 -7.61 1.63 -9.66
N LYS A 150 -6.64 1.64 -8.76
CA LYS A 150 -6.93 1.84 -7.32
C LYS A 150 -6.17 3.00 -6.66
N TYR A 151 -5.40 3.77 -7.42
CA TYR A 151 -4.58 4.84 -6.84
C TYR A 151 -4.71 6.20 -7.54
N LEU A 152 -5.70 6.36 -8.43
CA LEU A 152 -5.95 7.63 -9.12
C LEU A 152 -7.30 8.29 -8.82
N TRP A 153 -8.20 7.68 -8.04
CA TRP A 153 -9.51 8.29 -7.67
C TRP A 153 -10.08 7.77 -6.34
N GLU A 154 -9.40 8.03 -5.21
CA GLU A 154 -10.06 8.12 -3.88
C GLU A 154 -9.58 9.40 -3.17
N GLU A 155 -9.40 10.50 -3.91
CA GLU A 155 -9.57 11.86 -3.39
C GLU A 155 -10.87 12.40 -4.01
N GLY A 156 -11.93 12.44 -3.19
CA GLY A 156 -13.19 13.12 -3.49
C GLY A 156 -14.23 12.28 -4.21
N ASP A 157 -15.07 11.59 -3.44
CA ASP A 157 -16.54 11.64 -3.63
C ASP A 157 -17.21 10.94 -2.44
N ASP A 158 -17.41 11.73 -1.38
CA ASP A 158 -18.55 11.62 -0.46
C ASP A 158 -18.99 13.06 -0.15
N GLU A 159 -19.79 13.55 -1.10
CA GLU A 159 -20.89 14.54 -1.09
C GLU A 159 -20.66 16.01 -0.68
N LEU A 160 -20.91 16.90 -1.65
CA LEU A 160 -21.72 18.09 -1.38
C LEU A 160 -22.96 18.08 -2.29
N PRO A 161 -24.17 18.22 -1.72
CA PRO A 161 -25.41 18.23 -2.49
C PRO A 161 -25.55 19.56 -3.21
N PHE A 162 -25.67 19.55 -4.55
CA PHE A 162 -26.65 20.31 -5.34
C PHE A 162 -26.88 19.58 -6.67
#